data_AF-V5GGV3-F1
#
_entry.id   AF-V5GGV3-F1
#
_cell.length_a   1.000
_cell.length_b   1.000
_cell.length_c   1.000
_cell.angle_alpha   90.00
_cell.angle_beta   90.00
_cell.angle_gamma   90.00
#
_symmetry.space_group_name_H-M   'P 1'
#
loop_
_entity.id
_entity.type
_entity.pdbx_description
1 polymer ?
#
loop_
_entity_poly.entity_id
_entity_poly.type
_entity_poly.pdbx_seq_one_letter_code
_entity_poly.pdbx_strand_id
1 'polypeptide(L)'
;MIPDTLRNSGHHTTPPLLTDDDGLIIPRKPANPVRDNPERQNLHKELLFNQKIGKNVLNQKTELQRALQRQKENLAKKQLENHIAAQAPELEKVIADRAKRLQHPNGEKK
;
A
#
# COMPACT_ATOMS: atom_id res chain seq x y z
N MET A 1 -17.14 34.30 -15.65
CA MET A 1 -16.56 34.71 -14.34
C MET A 1 -16.70 33.51 -13.40
N ILE A 2 -15.62 33.06 -12.78
CA ILE A 2 -15.66 31.95 -11.81
C ILE A 2 -16.10 32.53 -10.45
N PRO A 3 -17.08 31.95 -9.75
CA PRO A 3 -17.57 32.47 -8.48
C PRO A 3 -16.48 32.47 -7.40
N ASP A 4 -16.48 33.49 -6.54
CA ASP A 4 -15.45 33.74 -5.53
C ASP A 4 -15.30 32.61 -4.50
N THR A 5 -16.32 31.78 -4.35
CA THR A 5 -16.33 30.60 -3.46
C THR A 5 -15.44 29.45 -3.94
N LEU A 6 -14.94 29.48 -5.18
CA LEU A 6 -14.00 28.49 -5.71
C LEU A 6 -12.54 28.98 -5.72
N ARG A 7 -12.26 30.19 -5.25
CA ARG A 7 -10.89 30.60 -4.94
C ARG A 7 -10.55 30.01 -3.58
N ASN A 8 -10.03 28.79 -3.57
CA ASN A 8 -9.28 28.25 -2.43
C ASN A 8 -7.97 29.06 -2.28
N SER A 9 -8.10 30.34 -1.92
CA SER A 9 -7.01 31.24 -1.59
C SER A 9 -6.66 31.01 -0.13
N GLY A 10 -5.73 30.09 0.11
CA GLY A 10 -4.89 30.18 1.30
C GLY A 10 -4.31 31.59 1.33
N HIS A 11 -4.85 32.44 2.19
CA HIS A 11 -4.48 33.84 2.31
C HIS A 11 -3.02 33.91 2.75
N HIS A 12 -2.12 34.12 1.80
CA HIS A 12 -0.85 34.76 2.11
C HIS A 12 -1.20 36.23 2.31
N THR A 13 -1.35 36.65 3.56
CA THR A 13 -1.32 38.08 3.88
C THR A 13 0.07 38.53 3.47
N THR A 14 0.16 39.25 2.34
CA THR A 14 1.42 39.86 1.94
C THR A 14 1.83 40.81 3.08
N PRO A 15 2.94 40.54 3.78
CA PRO A 15 3.36 41.43 4.85
C PRO A 15 3.61 42.83 4.27
N PRO A 16 3.32 43.91 5.02
CA PRO A 16 3.52 45.27 4.53
C PRO A 16 4.94 45.45 4.01
N LEU A 17 5.11 46.05 2.84
CA LEU A 17 6.42 46.40 2.29
C LEU A 17 7.10 47.40 3.24
N LEU A 18 8.34 47.12 3.66
CA LEU A 18 9.13 48.07 4.45
C LEU A 18 10.03 48.78 3.46
N THR A 19 9.94 50.10 3.47
CA THR A 19 10.84 51.00 2.77
C THR A 19 11.80 51.61 3.77
N ASP A 20 13.05 51.81 3.35
CA ASP A 20 14.07 52.55 4.10
C ASP A 20 13.78 54.06 4.06
N ASP A 21 14.58 54.86 4.78
CA ASP A 21 14.45 56.32 4.83
C ASP A 21 14.59 56.99 3.44
N ASP A 22 15.32 56.34 2.53
CA ASP A 22 15.48 56.74 1.13
C ASP A 22 14.34 56.22 0.22
N GLY A 23 13.30 55.58 0.78
CA GLY A 23 12.17 55.02 0.03
C GLY A 23 12.46 53.69 -0.70
N LEU A 24 13.64 53.10 -0.50
CA LEU A 24 14.04 51.84 -1.14
C LEU A 24 13.45 50.62 -0.41
N ILE A 25 13.00 49.60 -1.15
CA ILE A 25 12.45 48.37 -0.57
C ILE A 25 13.56 47.58 0.13
N ILE A 26 13.35 47.25 1.40
CA ILE A 26 14.29 46.45 2.18
C ILE A 26 14.14 44.96 1.79
N PRO A 27 15.24 44.25 1.43
CA PRO A 27 15.20 42.82 1.16
C PRO A 27 14.67 42.02 2.35
N ARG A 28 13.79 41.04 2.11
CA ARG A 28 13.26 40.14 3.13
C ARG A 28 13.31 38.69 2.72
N LYS A 29 13.38 37.81 3.72
CA LYS A 29 13.26 36.37 3.50
C LYS A 29 11.81 36.04 3.15
N PRO A 30 11.56 35.27 2.07
CA PRO A 30 10.21 34.81 1.77
C PRO A 30 9.69 33.89 2.88
N ALA A 31 8.38 33.95 3.13
CA ALA A 31 7.73 33.08 4.08
C ALA A 31 7.84 31.62 3.62
N ASN A 32 8.00 30.69 4.58
CA ASN A 32 8.07 29.28 4.26
C ASN A 32 6.64 28.70 4.20
N PRO A 33 6.13 28.34 3.01
CA PRO A 33 4.75 27.89 2.85
C PRO A 33 4.45 26.56 3.58
N VAL A 34 5.49 25.80 3.96
CA VAL A 34 5.36 24.59 4.78
C VAL A 34 5.14 24.94 6.25
N ARG A 35 5.75 26.03 6.74
CA ARG A 35 5.58 26.49 8.12
C ARG A 35 4.19 27.07 8.36
N ASP A 36 3.63 27.72 7.34
CA ASP A 36 2.34 28.39 7.41
C ASP A 36 1.15 27.43 7.31
N ASN A 37 1.38 26.17 6.90
CA ASN A 37 0.34 25.14 6.79
C ASN A 37 0.54 24.03 7.85
N PRO A 38 -0.12 24.12 9.02
CA PRO A 38 0.02 23.11 10.09
C PRO A 38 -0.58 21.75 9.71
N GLU A 39 -1.63 21.73 8.90
CA GLU A 39 -2.28 20.50 8.44
C GLU A 39 -1.31 19.66 7.59
N ARG A 40 -0.61 20.31 6.67
CA ARG A 40 0.44 19.69 5.85
C ARG A 40 1.60 19.15 6.70
N GLN A 41 2.01 19.86 7.75
CA GLN A 41 3.04 19.36 8.67
C GLN A 41 2.57 18.14 9.45
N ASN A 42 1.31 18.13 9.91
CA ASN A 42 0.75 16.98 10.61
C ASN A 42 0.66 15.76 9.71
N LEU A 43 0.16 15.93 8.47
CA LEU A 43 0.15 14.85 7.47
C LEU A 43 1.56 14.30 7.21
N HIS A 44 2.56 15.18 7.09
CA HIS A 44 3.95 14.74 6.90
C HIS A 44 4.47 13.91 8.08
N LYS A 45 4.20 14.33 9.32
CA LYS A 45 4.57 13.59 10.53
C LYS A 45 3.90 12.22 10.58
N GLU A 46 2.62 12.15 10.25
CA GLU A 46 1.86 10.89 10.22
C GLU A 46 2.41 9.92 9.17
N LEU A 47 2.69 10.42 7.96
CA LEU A 47 3.27 9.59 6.89
C LEU A 47 4.66 9.07 7.26
N LEU A 48 5.51 9.90 7.88
CA LEU A 48 6.82 9.46 8.39
C LEU A 48 6.69 8.42 9.51
N PHE A 49 5.73 8.60 10.41
CA PHE A 49 5.44 7.62 11.47
C PHE A 49 5.00 6.27 10.88
N ASN A 50 4.08 6.30 9.91
CA ASN A 50 3.62 5.10 9.21
C ASN A 50 4.77 4.39 8.48
N GLN A 51 5.66 5.14 7.82
CA GLN A 51 6.86 4.59 7.20
C GLN A 51 7.80 3.95 8.23
N LYS A 52 8.04 4.60 9.38
CA LYS A 52 8.88 4.07 10.47
C LYS A 52 8.35 2.74 11.03
N ILE A 53 7.02 2.58 11.07
CA ILE A 53 6.37 1.34 11.53
C ILE A 53 6.22 0.31 10.39
N GLY A 54 6.50 0.69 9.15
CA GLY A 54 6.32 -0.18 7.98
C GLY A 54 4.87 -0.32 7.51
N LYS A 55 3.97 0.59 7.93
CA LYS A 55 2.59 0.66 7.45
C LYS A 55 2.53 1.51 6.19
N ASN A 56 2.40 0.88 5.02
CA ASN A 56 2.18 1.59 3.77
C ASN A 56 0.69 1.92 3.65
N VAL A 57 0.26 3.18 3.81
CA VAL A 57 -1.15 3.61 3.70
C VAL A 57 -1.55 4.02 2.28
N LEU A 58 -0.58 4.39 1.44
CA LEU A 58 -0.81 4.89 0.07
C LEU A 58 -1.07 3.78 -0.94
N ASN A 59 -0.48 2.59 -0.72
CA ASN A 59 -0.56 1.47 -1.66
C ASN A 59 -1.21 0.22 -1.05
N GLN A 60 -2.15 0.40 -0.12
CA GLN A 60 -2.91 -0.75 0.42
C GLN A 60 -3.89 -1.23 -0.65
N LYS A 61 -3.69 -2.47 -1.10
CA LYS A 61 -4.81 -3.21 -1.70
C LYS A 61 -5.91 -3.28 -0.66
N THR A 62 -7.15 -3.00 -1.06
CA THR A 62 -8.30 -3.16 -0.15
C THR A 62 -8.37 -4.62 0.33
N GLU A 63 -9.00 -4.86 1.48
CA GLU A 63 -9.21 -6.23 1.97
C GLU A 63 -9.89 -7.11 0.92
N LEU A 64 -10.86 -6.57 0.18
CA LEU A 64 -11.49 -7.24 -0.95
C LEU A 64 -10.49 -7.59 -2.07
N GLN A 65 -9.63 -6.65 -2.47
CA GLN A 65 -8.61 -6.91 -3.49
C GLN A 65 -7.61 -7.98 -3.04
N ARG A 66 -7.21 -7.98 -1.76
CA ARG A 66 -6.38 -9.03 -1.18
C ARG A 66 -7.08 -10.39 -1.19
N ALA A 67 -8.36 -10.45 -0.81
CA ALA A 67 -9.15 -11.67 -0.82
C ALA A 67 -9.31 -12.23 -2.24
N LEU A 68 -9.65 -11.38 -3.22
CA LEU A 68 -9.77 -11.78 -4.62
C LEU A 68 -8.43 -12.27 -5.20
N GLN A 69 -7.32 -11.62 -4.85
CA GLN A 69 -6.01 -12.08 -5.28
C GLN A 69 -5.66 -13.45 -4.71
N ARG A 70 -5.88 -13.68 -3.40
CA ARG A 70 -5.70 -15.00 -2.78
C ARG A 70 -6.56 -16.07 -3.44
N GLN A 71 -7.81 -15.75 -3.78
CA GLN A 71 -8.70 -16.67 -4.48
C GLN A 71 -8.15 -17.06 -5.86
N LYS A 72 -7.65 -16.09 -6.63
CA LYS A 72 -7.02 -16.33 -7.95
C LYS A 72 -5.77 -17.20 -7.82
N GLU A 73 -4.90 -16.90 -6.86
CA GLU A 73 -3.68 -17.66 -6.58
C GLU A 73 -4.01 -19.11 -6.20
N ASN A 74 -5.00 -19.31 -5.32
CA ASN A 74 -5.45 -20.66 -4.93
C ASN A 74 -6.02 -21.45 -6.11
N LEU A 75 -6.81 -20.80 -6.98
CA LEU A 75 -7.35 -21.44 -8.17
C LEU A 75 -6.23 -21.87 -9.13
N ALA A 76 -5.27 -20.96 -9.40
CA ALA A 76 -4.13 -21.25 -10.26
C ALA A 76 -3.28 -22.41 -9.70
N LYS A 77 -3.04 -22.42 -8.38
CA LYS A 77 -2.33 -23.51 -7.71
C LYS A 77 -3.05 -24.85 -7.87
N LYS A 78 -4.37 -24.89 -7.65
CA LYS A 78 -5.18 -26.11 -7.81
C LYS A 78 -5.18 -26.61 -9.25
N GLN A 79 -5.25 -25.70 -10.22
CA GLN A 79 -5.16 -26.05 -11.65
C GLN A 79 -3.79 -26.66 -12.00
N LEU A 80 -2.70 -26.08 -11.48
CA LEU A 80 -1.35 -26.60 -11.66
C LEU A 80 -1.18 -27.99 -11.03
N GLU A 81 -1.64 -28.17 -9.79
CA GLU A 81 -1.61 -29.47 -9.11
C GLU A 81 -2.39 -30.54 -9.88
N ASN A 82 -3.58 -30.21 -10.38
CA ASN A 82 -4.38 -31.12 -11.21
C ASN A 82 -3.67 -31.48 -12.53
N HIS A 83 -3.00 -30.50 -13.17
CA HIS A 83 -2.26 -30.74 -14.40
C HIS A 83 -1.07 -31.68 -14.16
N ILE A 84 -0.31 -31.44 -13.10
CA ILE A 84 0.81 -32.31 -12.69
C ILE A 84 0.29 -33.71 -12.37
N ALA A 85 -0.80 -33.84 -11.60
CA ALA A 85 -1.38 -35.13 -11.25
C ALA A 85 -1.94 -35.89 -12.48
N ALA A 86 -2.46 -35.17 -13.48
CA ALA A 86 -2.91 -35.76 -14.73
C ALA A 86 -1.75 -36.26 -15.60
N GLN A 87 -0.61 -35.57 -15.57
CA GLN A 87 0.60 -35.98 -16.28
C GLN A 87 1.49 -36.95 -15.51
N ALA A 88 1.20 -37.18 -14.22
CA ALA A 88 1.98 -38.09 -13.40
C ALA A 88 1.96 -39.50 -14.02
N PRO A 89 3.13 -40.10 -14.33
CA PRO A 89 3.22 -41.43 -14.90
C PRO A 89 2.59 -42.45 -13.95
N GLU A 90 1.96 -43.48 -14.51
CA GLU A 90 1.25 -44.52 -13.74
C GLU A 90 2.11 -45.14 -12.63
N LEU A 91 3.42 -45.28 -12.87
CA LEU A 91 4.38 -45.79 -11.87
C LEU A 91 4.45 -44.90 -10.61
N GLU A 92 4.45 -43.58 -10.76
CA GLU A 92 4.48 -42.66 -9.61
C GLU A 92 3.21 -42.75 -8.78
N LYS A 93 2.05 -42.95 -9.42
CA LYS A 93 0.77 -43.20 -8.72
C LYS A 93 0.83 -44.47 -7.88
N VAL A 94 1.34 -45.55 -8.46
CA VAL A 94 1.50 -46.85 -7.76
C VAL A 94 2.48 -46.75 -6.59
N ILE A 95 3.58 -46.01 -6.75
CA ILE A 95 4.56 -45.77 -5.67
C ILE A 95 3.91 -44.94 -4.55
N ALA A 96 3.18 -43.88 -4.88
CA ALA A 96 2.48 -43.04 -3.91
C ALA A 96 1.41 -43.81 -3.12
N ASP A 97 0.63 -44.66 -3.79
CA ASP A 97 -0.36 -45.52 -3.15
C ASP A 97 0.28 -46.56 -2.22
N ARG A 98 1.39 -47.17 -2.66
CA ARG A 98 2.14 -48.10 -1.82
C ARG A 98 2.71 -47.40 -0.59
N ALA A 99 3.23 -46.19 -0.73
CA ALA A 99 3.74 -45.39 0.37
C ALA A 99 2.63 -45.02 1.39
N LYS A 100 1.44 -44.63 0.91
CA LYS A 100 0.28 -44.36 1.78
C LYS A 100 -0.13 -45.58 2.60
N ARG A 101 -0.16 -46.77 1.99
CA ARG A 101 -0.48 -48.03 2.70
C ARG A 101 0.53 -48.36 3.79
N LEU A 102 1.82 -48.08 3.55
CA LEU A 102 2.88 -48.29 4.53
C LEU A 102 2.85 -47.29 5.70
N GLN A 103 2.34 -46.07 5.47
CA GLN A 103 2.19 -45.05 6.53
C GLN A 103 1.01 -45.31 7.48
N HIS A 104 0.03 -46.12 7.07
CA HIS A 104 -1.09 -46.55 7.91
C HIS A 104 -1.08 -48.06 8.19
N PRO A 105 -0.10 -48.59 8.95
CA PRO A 105 0.02 -50.03 9.20
C PRO A 105 -1.03 -50.64 10.16
N ASN A 106 -2.00 -49.87 10.66
CA ASN A 106 -2.93 -50.30 11.72
C ASN A 106 -4.42 -50.31 11.33
N GLY A 107 -4.76 -50.28 10.04
CA GLY A 107 -6.14 -50.15 9.57
C GLY A 107 -7.00 -51.41 9.48
N GLU A 108 -6.47 -52.62 9.74
CA GLU A 108 -7.26 -53.85 9.60
C GLU A 108 -6.92 -54.89 10.68
N LYS A 109 -7.71 -54.94 11.75
CA LYS A 109 -8.06 -56.19 12.43
C LYS A 109 -9.57 -56.21 12.65
N LYS A 110 -10.19 -57.06 11.81
CA LYS A 110 -11.51 -57.74 11.87
C LYS A 110 -12.61 -57.17 12.75
#